data_AF-A0A446CE76-F1
#
_entry.id   AF-A0A446CE76-F1
#
_cell.length_a   1.000
_cell.length_b   1.000
_cell.length_c   1.000
_cell.angle_alpha   90.00
_cell.angle_beta   90.00
_cell.angle_gamma   90.00
#
_symmetry.space_group_name_H-M   'P 1'
#
loop_
_entity.id
_entity.type
_entity.pdbx_description
1 polymer ?
#
loop_
_entity_poly.entity_id
_entity_poly.type
_entity_poly.pdbx_seq_one_letter_code
_entity_poly.pdbx_strand_id
1 'polypeptide(L)'
;MPVSWLALPPEPWKNGAGQTRTLAADSAARWRVSIADIDRDGPYSRFPGYDRVSVVLSGQGVELRGESAAMLLLPGEPAGFAGDAAFTSRLLGGPVRVLNLFVLRGAATAHVFVAGGAAAPLAAGGLDGSPRTTRLVLALRAGRLDGKAPGAALAAGEYLVTAAEGDAGGAFLPAARPPPGGISAIVLDIGVAAADGA
;
A
#
# COMPACT_ATOMS: atom_id res chain seq x y z
N MET A 1 0.92 -2.54 -18.67
CA MET A 1 1.32 -3.96 -18.55
C MET A 1 1.72 -4.23 -17.11
N PRO A 2 1.46 -5.42 -16.56
CA PRO A 2 1.93 -5.82 -15.23
C PRO A 2 3.46 -5.74 -15.14
N VAL A 3 3.95 -5.37 -13.95
CA VAL A 3 5.39 -5.25 -13.67
C VAL A 3 5.71 -6.01 -12.40
N SER A 4 6.76 -6.81 -12.40
CA SER A 4 7.27 -7.40 -11.16
C SER A 4 7.87 -6.30 -10.29
N TRP A 5 7.40 -6.14 -9.05
CA TRP A 5 7.96 -5.11 -8.15
C TRP A 5 9.42 -5.43 -7.76
N LEU A 6 9.86 -6.69 -7.87
CA LEU A 6 11.25 -7.09 -7.66
C LEU A 6 12.20 -6.58 -8.74
N ALA A 7 11.68 -6.26 -9.94
CA ALA A 7 12.47 -5.67 -11.02
C ALA A 7 12.76 -4.17 -10.80
N LEU A 8 12.08 -3.54 -9.83
CA LEU A 8 12.34 -2.15 -9.47
C LEU A 8 13.65 -2.03 -8.67
N PRO A 9 14.42 -0.95 -8.89
CA PRO A 9 15.66 -0.75 -8.17
C PRO A 9 15.40 -0.60 -6.67
N PRO A 10 16.10 -1.35 -5.80
CA PRO A 10 16.05 -1.12 -4.37
C PRO A 10 16.78 0.17 -3.98
N GLU A 11 16.25 0.84 -2.97
CA GLU A 11 16.80 2.01 -2.31
C GLU A 11 17.21 1.59 -0.88
N PRO A 12 18.46 1.16 -0.64
CA PRO A 12 18.92 0.77 0.69
C PRO A 12 18.87 1.94 1.67
N TRP A 13 18.44 1.69 2.90
CA TRP A 13 18.39 2.72 3.91
C TRP A 13 19.77 3.02 4.48
N LYS A 14 20.02 4.29 4.85
CA LYS A 14 21.30 4.74 5.42
C LYS A 14 21.69 4.01 6.72
N ASN A 15 20.69 3.57 7.51
CA ASN A 15 20.91 2.80 8.74
C ASN A 15 21.13 1.29 8.48
N GLY A 16 21.04 0.86 7.22
CA GLY A 16 21.15 -0.52 6.78
C GLY A 16 20.04 -1.45 7.30
N ALA A 17 18.97 -0.93 7.91
CA ALA A 17 17.92 -1.71 8.56
C ALA A 17 16.86 -2.24 7.58
N GLY A 18 17.08 -2.03 6.29
CA GLY A 18 16.15 -2.42 5.25
C GLY A 18 16.39 -1.66 3.94
N GLN A 19 15.42 -1.78 3.06
CA GLN A 19 15.41 -1.13 1.75
C GLN A 19 13.98 -0.80 1.33
N THR A 20 13.84 0.10 0.37
CA THR A 20 12.54 0.45 -0.23
C THR A 20 12.57 0.26 -1.74
N ARG A 21 11.44 -0.13 -2.31
CA ARG A 21 11.19 -0.05 -3.76
C ARG A 21 9.94 0.79 -3.97
N THR A 22 10.05 1.87 -4.72
CA THR A 22 8.91 2.73 -5.05
C THR A 22 8.14 2.15 -6.23
N LEU A 23 6.87 1.79 -6.03
CA LEU A 23 6.03 1.16 -7.06
C LEU A 23 5.45 2.23 -8.00
N ALA A 24 4.93 3.30 -7.42
CA ALA A 24 4.35 4.43 -8.13
C ALA A 24 4.30 5.65 -7.22
N ALA A 25 4.35 6.85 -7.81
CA ALA A 25 4.20 8.11 -7.10
C ALA A 25 3.56 9.16 -8.01
N ASP A 26 2.87 10.12 -7.39
CA ASP A 26 2.40 11.32 -8.06
C ASP A 26 3.57 12.29 -8.30
N SER A 27 3.58 12.94 -9.46
CA SER A 27 4.63 13.89 -9.82
C SER A 27 4.64 15.16 -8.95
N ALA A 28 3.49 15.56 -8.40
CA ALA A 28 3.37 16.66 -7.46
C ALA A 28 3.53 16.19 -5.99
N ALA A 29 4.07 14.99 -5.78
CA ALA A 29 4.29 14.37 -4.48
C ALA A 29 3.02 14.24 -3.60
N ARG A 30 1.82 14.26 -4.19
CA ARG A 30 0.57 14.14 -3.43
C ARG A 30 0.35 12.74 -2.86
N TRP A 31 0.92 11.72 -3.48
CA TRP A 31 0.91 10.36 -2.96
C TRP A 31 2.11 9.55 -3.44
N ARG A 32 2.43 8.48 -2.71
CA ARG A 32 3.45 7.50 -3.08
C ARG A 32 3.05 6.11 -2.57
N VAL A 33 3.32 5.09 -3.36
CA VAL A 33 3.20 3.68 -2.95
C VAL A 33 4.57 3.02 -3.05
N SER A 34 4.98 2.34 -1.98
CA SER A 34 6.26 1.62 -1.94
C SER A 34 6.15 0.31 -1.19
N ILE A 35 7.11 -0.58 -1.42
CA ILE A 35 7.34 -1.78 -0.61
C ILE A 35 8.64 -1.58 0.16
N ALA A 36 8.59 -1.85 1.46
CA ALA A 36 9.76 -1.88 2.33
C ALA A 36 10.05 -3.31 2.77
N ASP A 37 11.31 -3.73 2.63
CA ASP A 37 11.84 -4.87 3.38
C ASP A 37 12.47 -4.30 4.67
N ILE A 38 12.03 -4.77 5.83
CA ILE A 38 12.50 -4.32 7.15
C ILE A 38 13.20 -5.48 7.83
N ASP A 39 14.52 -5.38 7.99
CA ASP A 39 15.36 -6.51 8.43
C ASP A 39 15.58 -6.52 9.94
N ARG A 40 15.50 -5.35 10.59
CA ARG A 40 15.67 -5.20 12.04
C ARG A 40 14.95 -3.97 12.57
N ASP A 41 14.82 -3.92 13.89
CA ASP A 41 14.31 -2.78 14.64
C ASP A 41 15.05 -1.49 14.30
N GLY A 42 14.37 -0.35 14.43
CA GLY A 42 14.98 0.93 14.09
C GLY A 42 14.03 2.11 14.06
N PRO A 43 14.57 3.32 13.82
CA PRO A 43 13.75 4.52 13.69
C PRO A 43 12.85 4.43 12.45
N TYR A 44 11.62 4.89 12.60
CA TYR A 44 10.66 5.00 11.52
C TYR A 44 10.60 6.45 11.03
N SER A 45 10.75 6.65 9.72
CA SER A 45 10.82 7.99 9.14
C SER A 45 9.52 8.76 9.30
N ARG A 46 9.65 10.04 9.70
CA ARG A 46 8.56 11.04 9.71
C ARG A 46 8.30 11.57 8.31
N PHE A 47 7.03 11.74 7.98
CA PHE A 47 6.54 12.38 6.75
C PHE A 47 5.45 13.38 7.13
N PRO A 48 5.84 14.59 7.60
CA PRO A 48 4.88 15.60 8.04
C PRO A 48 3.86 15.94 6.95
N GLY A 49 2.60 16.12 7.34
CA GLY A 49 1.49 16.43 6.44
C GLY A 49 0.88 15.24 5.69
N TYR A 50 1.51 14.06 5.72
CA TYR A 50 0.97 12.86 5.08
C TYR A 50 0.20 11.98 6.07
N ASP A 51 -0.94 11.46 5.63
CA ASP A 51 -1.50 10.23 6.20
C ASP A 51 -0.77 9.03 5.60
N ARG A 52 -0.51 8.04 6.43
CA ARG A 52 0.16 6.79 6.03
C ARG A 52 -0.75 5.62 6.24
N VAL A 53 -0.73 4.70 5.30
CA VAL A 53 -1.31 3.36 5.46
C VAL A 53 -0.21 2.35 5.23
N SER A 54 -0.08 1.40 6.15
CA SER A 54 0.85 0.27 6.00
C SER A 54 0.08 -1.05 6.02
N VAL A 55 0.48 -1.97 5.15
CA VAL A 55 -0.02 -3.36 5.14
C VAL A 55 1.16 -4.31 5.17
N VAL A 56 1.23 -5.19 6.17
CA VAL A 56 2.27 -6.22 6.24
C VAL A 56 1.94 -7.34 5.25
N LEU A 57 2.82 -7.54 4.27
CA LEU A 57 2.67 -8.52 3.19
C LEU A 57 3.26 -9.88 3.56
N SER A 58 4.31 -9.90 4.38
CA SER A 58 4.94 -11.12 4.90
C SER A 58 5.70 -10.83 6.21
N GLY A 59 5.84 -11.86 7.05
CA GLY A 59 6.43 -11.77 8.39
C GLY A 59 5.37 -11.63 9.48
N GLN A 60 5.79 -11.53 10.73
CA GLN A 60 4.87 -11.59 11.90
C GLN A 60 4.26 -10.24 12.28
N GLY A 61 4.70 -9.14 11.66
CA GLY A 61 4.21 -7.79 11.93
C GLY A 61 5.24 -6.91 12.61
N VAL A 62 4.83 -5.66 12.83
CA VAL A 62 5.68 -4.60 13.39
C VAL A 62 4.90 -3.87 14.45
N GLU A 63 5.53 -3.64 15.59
CA GLU A 63 5.05 -2.67 16.58
C GLU A 63 5.70 -1.31 16.30
N LEU A 64 4.87 -0.28 16.10
CA LEU A 64 5.32 1.11 16.05
C LEU A 64 5.08 1.75 17.41
N ARG A 65 6.13 2.32 18.01
CA ARG A 65 6.06 3.04 19.29
C ARG A 65 6.55 4.48 19.13
N GLY A 66 5.67 5.42 19.42
CA GLY A 66 5.95 6.84 19.50
C GLY A 66 5.83 7.32 20.94
N GLU A 67 6.00 8.62 21.15
CA GLU A 67 5.97 9.22 22.48
C GLU A 67 4.60 9.09 23.17
N SER A 68 3.52 9.28 22.42
CA SER A 68 2.14 9.27 22.92
C SER A 68 1.24 8.22 22.26
N ALA A 69 1.80 7.37 21.40
CA ALA A 69 1.03 6.40 20.62
C ALA A 69 1.81 5.12 20.38
N ALA A 70 1.12 3.99 20.39
CA ALA A 70 1.64 2.72 19.94
C ALA A 70 0.60 2.01 19.07
N MET A 71 1.06 1.29 18.05
CA MET A 71 0.17 0.51 17.19
C MET A 71 0.87 -0.74 16.65
N LEU A 72 0.06 -1.73 16.30
CA LEU A 72 0.53 -2.95 15.65
C LEU A 72 0.18 -2.90 14.17
N LEU A 73 1.17 -3.16 13.33
CA LEU A 73 0.99 -3.47 11.92
C LEU A 73 0.91 -4.99 11.80
N LEU A 74 -0.30 -5.53 11.64
CA LEU A 74 -0.55 -6.97 11.56
C LEU A 74 -0.57 -7.46 10.10
N PRO A 75 -0.20 -8.73 9.84
CA PRO A 75 -0.23 -9.32 8.50
C PRO A 75 -1.61 -9.21 7.85
N GLY A 76 -1.66 -8.63 6.64
CA GLY A 76 -2.89 -8.50 5.87
C GLY A 76 -3.91 -7.49 6.42
N GLU A 77 -3.56 -6.72 7.45
CA GLU A 77 -4.44 -5.69 8.01
C GLU A 77 -3.90 -4.30 7.65
N PRO A 78 -4.71 -3.43 7.00
CA PRO A 78 -4.32 -2.06 6.74
C PRO A 78 -4.39 -1.23 8.03
N ALA A 79 -3.26 -0.63 8.40
CA ALA A 79 -3.17 0.24 9.56
C ALA A 79 -2.87 1.69 9.12
N GLY A 80 -3.77 2.61 9.48
CA GLY A 80 -3.67 4.03 9.19
C GLY A 80 -3.06 4.83 10.35
N PHE A 81 -2.16 5.77 10.05
CA PHE A 81 -1.56 6.65 11.04
C PHE A 81 -1.04 7.95 10.43
N ALA A 82 -0.96 9.00 11.26
CA ALA A 82 -0.36 10.26 10.85
C ALA A 82 1.15 10.11 10.64
N GLY A 83 1.65 10.56 9.50
CA GLY A 83 3.08 10.58 9.18
C GLY A 83 3.89 11.59 10.00
N ASP A 84 3.23 12.49 10.73
CA ASP A 84 3.86 13.53 11.55
C ASP A 84 4.63 12.96 12.76
N ALA A 85 4.16 11.83 13.30
CA ALA A 85 4.69 11.26 14.52
C ALA A 85 6.05 10.56 14.31
N ALA A 86 6.99 10.72 15.26
CA ALA A 86 8.12 9.80 15.34
C ALA A 86 7.62 8.46 15.87
N PHE A 87 7.95 7.41 15.15
CA PHE A 87 7.87 6.06 15.66
C PHE A 87 9.25 5.41 15.65
N THR A 88 9.44 4.45 16.55
CA THR A 88 10.45 3.40 16.45
C THR A 88 9.71 2.11 16.12
N SER A 89 10.22 1.35 15.15
CA SER A 89 9.69 0.05 14.79
C SER A 89 10.40 -1.07 15.54
N ARG A 90 9.62 -2.00 16.09
CA ARG A 90 10.07 -3.29 16.63
C ARG A 90 9.43 -4.43 15.87
N LEU A 91 10.23 -5.39 15.41
CA LEU A 91 9.73 -6.56 14.70
C LEU A 91 9.16 -7.58 15.69
N LEU A 92 7.96 -8.09 15.40
CA LEU A 92 7.28 -9.04 16.30
C LEU A 92 7.86 -10.46 16.24
N GLY A 93 8.61 -10.78 15.17
CA GLY A 93 9.17 -12.12 15.00
C GLY A 93 10.02 -12.28 13.74
N GLY A 94 10.96 -11.35 13.54
CA GLY A 94 11.91 -11.36 12.41
C GLY A 94 11.53 -10.44 11.24
N PRO A 95 12.28 -10.50 10.12
CA PRO A 95 12.10 -9.59 9.00
C PRO A 95 10.68 -9.57 8.44
N VAL A 96 10.25 -8.38 8.01
CA VAL A 96 8.92 -8.19 7.42
C VAL A 96 9.02 -7.51 6.06
N ARG A 97 7.98 -7.71 5.25
CA ARG A 97 7.73 -6.91 4.05
C ARG A 97 6.46 -6.12 4.21
N VAL A 98 6.49 -4.83 3.92
CA VAL A 98 5.39 -3.90 4.18
C VAL A 98 5.11 -3.07 2.94
N LEU A 99 3.86 -3.06 2.47
CA LEU A 99 3.39 -2.03 1.55
C LEU A 99 3.13 -0.75 2.34
N ASN A 100 3.63 0.37 1.84
CA ASN A 100 3.38 1.70 2.39
C ASN A 100 2.68 2.55 1.35
N LEU A 101 1.60 3.20 1.77
CA LEU A 101 0.93 4.28 1.06
C LEU A 101 1.12 5.57 1.85
N PHE A 102 1.45 6.65 1.14
CA PHE A 102 1.55 8.00 1.65
C PHE A 102 0.53 8.85 0.92
N VAL A 103 -0.29 9.62 1.64
CA VAL A 103 -1.36 10.46 1.08
C VAL A 103 -1.25 11.86 1.69
N LEU A 104 -1.00 12.87 0.87
CA LEU A 104 -0.88 14.26 1.33
C LEU A 104 -2.26 14.79 1.72
N ARG A 105 -2.42 15.21 2.98
CA ARG A 105 -3.69 15.71 3.51
C ARG A 105 -4.16 16.95 2.74
N GLY A 106 -5.44 16.96 2.37
CA GLY A 106 -6.06 18.06 1.61
C GLY A 106 -5.73 18.10 0.11
N ALA A 107 -4.87 17.21 -0.38
CA ALA A 107 -4.46 17.16 -1.79
C ALA A 107 -4.69 15.80 -2.45
N ALA A 108 -4.91 14.76 -1.66
CA ALA A 108 -5.23 13.41 -2.13
C ALA A 108 -6.14 12.68 -1.13
N THR A 109 -6.84 11.67 -1.65
CA THR A 109 -7.63 10.71 -0.88
C THR A 109 -7.27 9.30 -1.33
N ALA A 110 -7.40 8.30 -0.48
CA ALA A 110 -7.21 6.91 -0.86
C ALA A 110 -8.11 5.94 -0.11
N HIS A 111 -8.41 4.83 -0.76
CA HIS A 111 -9.04 3.65 -0.15
C HIS A 111 -8.16 2.42 -0.38
N VAL A 112 -7.93 1.65 0.69
CA VAL A 112 -7.10 0.45 0.69
C VAL A 112 -7.98 -0.76 0.95
N PHE A 113 -7.95 -1.71 0.02
CA PHE A 113 -8.70 -2.97 0.09
C PHE A 113 -7.72 -4.14 0.12
N VAL A 114 -8.03 -5.14 0.96
CA VAL A 114 -7.25 -6.37 1.06
C VAL A 114 -8.08 -7.55 0.55
N ALA A 115 -7.82 -7.97 -0.68
CA ALA A 115 -8.56 -9.07 -1.31
C ALA A 115 -8.22 -10.41 -0.65
N GLY A 116 -9.24 -11.17 -0.25
CA GLY A 116 -9.10 -12.45 0.47
C GLY A 116 -8.88 -12.30 1.97
N GLY A 117 -8.65 -11.07 2.47
CA GLY A 117 -8.58 -10.76 3.90
C GLY A 117 -9.97 -10.50 4.51
N ALA A 118 -10.05 -10.50 5.83
CA ALA A 118 -11.26 -10.14 6.58
C ALA A 118 -11.31 -8.64 6.95
N ALA A 119 -10.23 -7.90 6.70
CA ALA A 119 -10.13 -6.49 7.05
C ALA A 119 -11.09 -5.65 6.21
N ALA A 120 -11.80 -4.73 6.87
CA ALA A 120 -12.59 -3.72 6.18
C ALA A 120 -11.69 -2.76 5.37
N PRO A 121 -12.20 -2.14 4.30
CA PRO A 121 -11.46 -1.11 3.59
C PRO A 121 -11.06 0.04 4.51
N LEU A 122 -9.85 0.56 4.33
CA LEU A 122 -9.32 1.69 5.10
C LEU A 122 -9.19 2.92 4.20
N ALA A 123 -9.78 4.04 4.62
CA ALA A 123 -9.61 5.33 3.96
C ALA A 123 -8.43 6.12 4.57
N ALA A 124 -7.78 6.96 3.76
CA ALA A 124 -6.73 7.87 4.19
C ALA A 124 -6.74 9.18 3.38
N GLY A 125 -6.27 10.28 3.98
CA GLY A 125 -6.33 11.60 3.37
C GLY A 125 -7.75 12.17 3.35
N GLY A 126 -8.00 13.05 2.39
CA GLY A 126 -9.26 13.75 2.24
C GLY A 126 -9.17 14.77 1.12
N LEU A 127 -10.20 14.80 0.27
CA LEU A 127 -10.29 15.68 -0.88
C LEU A 127 -11.74 16.08 -1.13
N ASP A 128 -11.95 17.36 -1.42
CA ASP A 128 -13.24 17.87 -1.84
C ASP A 128 -13.50 17.62 -3.34
N GLY A 129 -14.75 17.38 -3.70
CA GLY A 129 -15.17 17.16 -5.09
C GLY A 129 -14.95 15.74 -5.62
N SER A 130 -15.05 15.56 -6.93
CA SER A 130 -14.90 14.26 -7.60
C SER A 130 -13.43 14.04 -8.01
N PRO A 131 -12.69 13.13 -7.36
CA PRO A 131 -11.28 12.91 -7.68
C PRO A 131 -11.09 12.23 -9.03
N ARG A 132 -9.98 12.56 -9.70
CA ARG A 132 -9.39 11.67 -10.69
C ARG A 132 -8.70 10.54 -9.92
N THR A 133 -9.16 9.32 -10.12
CA THR A 133 -8.71 8.17 -9.33
C THR A 133 -7.80 7.25 -10.14
N THR A 134 -6.65 6.95 -9.55
CA THR A 134 -5.68 5.95 -10.03
C THR A 134 -5.83 4.69 -9.18
N ARG A 135 -5.96 3.54 -9.83
CA ARG A 135 -5.97 2.23 -9.18
C ARG A 135 -4.59 1.58 -9.27
N LEU A 136 -4.07 1.11 -8.14
CA LEU A 136 -2.92 0.22 -8.08
C LEU A 136 -3.38 -1.14 -7.54
N VAL A 137 -3.06 -2.21 -8.26
CA VAL A 137 -3.29 -3.58 -7.79
C VAL A 137 -1.96 -4.28 -7.64
N LEU A 138 -1.64 -4.74 -6.44
CA LEU A 138 -0.48 -5.59 -6.14
C LEU A 138 -0.96 -7.01 -5.89
N ALA A 139 -0.59 -7.93 -6.79
CA ALA A 139 -0.92 -9.35 -6.67
C ALA A 139 0.06 -10.04 -5.71
N LEU A 140 -0.48 -10.69 -4.68
CA LEU A 140 0.27 -11.56 -3.76
C LEU A 140 0.13 -13.03 -4.13
N ARG A 141 -0.88 -13.34 -4.96
CA ARG A 141 -1.12 -14.63 -5.61
C ARG A 141 -1.43 -14.38 -7.08
N ALA A 142 -1.23 -15.39 -7.93
CA ALA A 142 -1.61 -15.28 -9.32
C ALA A 142 -3.13 -15.05 -9.46
N GLY A 143 -3.53 -14.21 -10.40
CA GLY A 143 -4.93 -13.86 -10.63
C GLY A 143 -5.10 -12.92 -11.81
N ARG A 144 -6.25 -12.26 -11.88
CA ARG A 144 -6.64 -11.38 -12.98
C ARG A 144 -7.39 -10.18 -12.44
N LEU A 145 -7.31 -9.05 -13.13
CA LEU A 145 -8.20 -7.93 -12.85
C LEU A 145 -9.62 -8.26 -13.32
N ASP A 146 -10.61 -7.85 -12.52
CA ASP A 146 -12.01 -7.89 -12.90
C ASP A 146 -12.33 -6.73 -13.87
N GLY A 147 -13.07 -6.98 -14.94
CA GLY A 147 -13.35 -5.99 -16.01
C GLY A 147 -13.46 -6.55 -17.43
N LYS A 148 -13.68 -5.66 -18.42
CA LYS A 148 -13.90 -6.05 -19.84
C LYS A 148 -12.70 -6.81 -20.40
N ALA A 149 -12.99 -7.95 -21.00
CA ALA A 149 -12.05 -9.03 -21.24
C ALA A 149 -11.02 -8.80 -22.35
N PRO A 150 -9.87 -9.51 -22.28
CA PRO A 150 -9.40 -10.21 -21.09
C PRO A 150 -8.74 -9.22 -20.12
N GLY A 151 -9.26 -9.14 -18.89
CA GLY A 151 -8.64 -8.38 -17.81
C GLY A 151 -7.19 -8.84 -17.61
N ALA A 152 -6.29 -7.91 -17.33
CA ALA A 152 -4.86 -8.19 -17.24
C ALA A 152 -4.60 -9.31 -16.22
N ALA A 153 -3.84 -10.33 -16.62
CA ALA A 153 -3.36 -11.36 -15.71
C ALA A 153 -2.16 -10.83 -14.92
N LEU A 154 -2.09 -11.13 -13.62
CA LEU A 154 -0.94 -10.80 -12.78
C LEU A 154 -0.42 -12.09 -12.11
N ALA A 155 0.88 -12.30 -12.16
CA ALA A 155 1.57 -13.28 -11.33
C ALA A 155 1.76 -12.75 -9.90
N ALA A 156 2.07 -13.64 -8.96
CA ALA A 156 2.41 -13.23 -7.60
C ALA A 156 3.68 -12.35 -7.62
N GLY A 157 3.62 -11.20 -6.96
CA GLY A 157 4.69 -10.20 -6.97
C GLY A 157 4.68 -9.27 -8.17
N GLU A 158 3.62 -9.29 -8.98
CA GLU A 158 3.38 -8.26 -10.00
C GLU A 158 2.38 -7.22 -9.50
N TYR A 159 2.51 -6.01 -10.05
CA TYR A 159 1.54 -4.93 -9.86
C TYR A 159 1.19 -4.26 -11.18
N LEU A 160 0.03 -3.60 -11.20
CA LEU A 160 -0.41 -2.75 -12.30
C LEU A 160 -0.94 -1.43 -11.75
N VAL A 161 -0.71 -0.35 -12.47
CA VAL A 161 -1.34 0.95 -12.26
C VAL A 161 -2.24 1.29 -13.45
N THR A 162 -3.47 1.71 -13.19
CA THR A 162 -4.47 2.05 -14.21
C THR A 162 -5.38 3.19 -13.72
N ALA A 163 -6.17 3.79 -14.62
CA ALA A 163 -7.32 4.58 -14.19
C ALA A 163 -8.32 3.68 -13.45
N ALA A 164 -8.94 4.19 -12.39
CA ALA A 164 -9.92 3.42 -11.63
C ALA A 164 -11.25 3.32 -12.38
N GLU A 165 -11.75 2.10 -12.51
CA GLU A 165 -13.07 1.78 -13.09
C GLU A 165 -13.76 0.73 -12.19
N GLY A 166 -15.07 0.85 -12.00
CA GLY A 166 -15.86 -0.12 -11.23
C GLY A 166 -15.45 -0.24 -9.74
N ASP A 167 -15.95 -1.30 -9.09
CA ASP A 167 -15.70 -1.56 -7.68
C ASP A 167 -14.24 -2.02 -7.43
N ALA A 168 -13.58 -1.37 -6.47
CA ALA A 168 -12.23 -1.71 -6.04
C ALA A 168 -12.17 -3.01 -5.23
N GLY A 169 -13.22 -3.30 -4.45
CA GLY A 169 -13.28 -4.49 -3.60
C GLY A 169 -13.30 -5.78 -4.41
N GLY A 170 -13.96 -5.76 -5.57
CA GLY A 170 -14.00 -6.85 -6.55
C GLY A 170 -12.91 -6.82 -7.62
N ALA A 171 -12.03 -5.82 -7.64
CA ALA A 171 -11.13 -5.56 -8.78
C ALA A 171 -10.10 -6.67 -9.08
N PHE A 172 -9.88 -7.63 -8.18
CA PHE A 172 -8.93 -8.72 -8.36
C PHE A 172 -9.56 -10.08 -8.08
N LEU A 173 -9.51 -10.96 -9.08
CA LEU A 173 -9.97 -12.34 -9.01
C LEU A 173 -8.76 -13.28 -8.93
N PRO A 174 -8.51 -13.93 -7.77
CA PRO A 174 -7.38 -14.85 -7.66
C PRO A 174 -7.62 -16.12 -8.50
N ALA A 175 -6.56 -16.66 -9.09
CA ALA A 175 -6.63 -17.87 -9.92
C ALA A 175 -6.99 -19.14 -9.12
N ALA A 176 -6.78 -19.10 -7.80
CA ALA A 176 -7.17 -20.14 -6.87
C ALA A 176 -7.65 -19.50 -5.56
N ARG A 177 -8.58 -20.16 -4.85
CA ARG A 177 -9.05 -19.71 -3.55
C ARG A 177 -7.86 -19.64 -2.57
N PRO A 178 -7.64 -18.52 -1.87
CA PRO A 178 -6.60 -18.45 -0.86
C PRO A 178 -6.94 -19.36 0.33
N PRO A 179 -5.92 -19.82 1.08
CA PRO A 179 -6.16 -20.50 2.36
C PRO A 179 -6.90 -19.56 3.33
N PRO A 180 -7.56 -20.10 4.38
CA PRO A 180 -8.16 -19.28 5.42
C PRO A 180 -7.15 -18.26 6.00
N GLY A 181 -7.53 -16.99 6.08
CA GLY A 181 -6.65 -15.90 6.49
C GLY A 181 -5.60 -15.47 5.45
N GLY A 182 -5.59 -16.11 4.27
CA GLY A 182 -4.67 -15.80 3.18
C GLY A 182 -5.13 -14.60 2.35
N ILE A 183 -4.27 -13.60 2.24
CA ILE A 183 -4.46 -12.46 1.33
C ILE A 183 -4.05 -12.83 -0.11
N SER A 184 -4.77 -12.30 -1.09
CA SER A 184 -4.56 -12.54 -2.52
C SER A 184 -3.99 -11.33 -3.24
N ALA A 185 -4.42 -10.12 -2.86
CA ALA A 185 -3.95 -8.87 -3.44
C ALA A 185 -4.20 -7.69 -2.49
N ILE A 186 -3.46 -6.61 -2.71
CA ILE A 186 -3.77 -5.28 -2.18
C ILE A 186 -4.26 -4.42 -3.33
N VAL A 187 -5.43 -3.80 -3.18
CA VAL A 187 -6.00 -2.86 -4.15
C VAL A 187 -6.04 -1.48 -3.50
N LEU A 188 -5.51 -0.48 -4.20
CA LEU A 188 -5.49 0.91 -3.77
C LEU A 188 -6.22 1.75 -4.81
N ASP A 189 -7.23 2.48 -4.40
CA ASP A 189 -7.79 3.58 -5.19
C ASP A 189 -7.30 4.89 -4.60
N ILE A 190 -6.56 5.67 -5.39
CA ILE A 190 -5.91 6.89 -4.95
C ILE A 190 -6.42 8.04 -5.82
N GLY A 191 -7.18 8.93 -5.20
CA GLY A 191 -7.78 10.10 -5.81
C GLY A 191 -6.94 11.36 -5.62
N VAL A 192 -6.79 12.14 -6.68
CA VAL A 192 -6.25 13.51 -6.63
C VAL A 192 -7.25 14.48 -7.27
N ALA A 193 -7.18 15.76 -6.91
CA ALA A 193 -7.99 16.78 -7.57
C ALA A 193 -7.77 16.70 -9.08
N ALA A 194 -8.86 16.71 -9.85
CA ALA A 194 -8.77 17.05 -11.26
C ALA A 194 -8.16 18.45 -11.33
N ALA A 195 -7.14 18.65 -12.17
CA ALA A 195 -6.64 20.00 -12.41
C ALA A 195 -7.83 20.88 -12.80
N ASP A 196 -7.96 22.05 -12.17
CA ASP A 196 -8.94 23.06 -12.58
C ASP A 196 -8.78 23.23 -14.09
N GLY A 197 -9.88 23.06 -14.83
CA GLY A 197 -9.87 23.06 -16.28
C GLY A 197 -9.12 24.29 -16.81
N ALA A 198 -8.02 24.03 -17.51
CA ALA A 198 -7.34 25.04 -18.31
C ALA A 198 -8.21 25.41 -19.53
#